data_AF-A0A357F2T3-F1
#
_entry.id   AF-A0A357F2T3-F1
#
_cell.length_a   1.000
_cell.length_b   1.000
_cell.length_c   1.000
_cell.angle_alpha   90.00
_cell.angle_beta   90.00
_cell.angle_gamma   90.00
#
_symmetry.space_group_name_H-M   'P 1'
#
loop_
_entity.id
_entity.type
_entity.pdbx_description
1 polymer ?
#
loop_
_entity_poly.entity_id
_entity_poly.type
_entity_poly.pdbx_seq_one_letter_code
_entity_poly.pdbx_strand_id
1 'polypeptide(L)'
;MQSVCKSNCEIFRRRSQNLVRLAQFQADHPALSPEQAKCNETFHASVWYKIDKSSYGFYSNFSGEIKMIRRKFFGALLVYAIVLAALPVAALAQSSAGARAAVYAAPKEVIDKIKDEGMNRSQVMQTLSYLTDVIGGRLTNSPNMKHANEWTRDTMAKWGMQNAKLEAWGPFGRGWELKRFSAQVSAPYSFPVIAYPKAWS
;
A
#
# COMPACT_ATOMS: atom_id res chain seq x y z
N MET A 1 -1.23 6.13 -30.23
CA MET A 1 -0.64 5.68 -28.95
C MET A 1 0.32 6.72 -28.38
N GLN A 2 -0.20 7.91 -28.05
CA GLN A 2 0.58 9.03 -27.51
C GLN A 2 -0.13 9.73 -26.32
N SER A 3 -1.20 9.15 -25.76
CA SER A 3 -2.04 9.86 -24.77
C SER A 3 -2.17 9.21 -23.39
N VAL A 4 -1.58 8.05 -23.11
CA VAL A 4 -1.66 7.43 -21.75
C VAL A 4 -0.35 7.55 -20.96
N CYS A 5 0.78 7.86 -21.61
CA CYS A 5 2.03 8.23 -20.93
C CYS A 5 2.05 9.68 -20.38
N LYS A 6 1.04 10.51 -20.71
CA LYS A 6 0.95 11.91 -20.23
C LYS A 6 0.11 12.10 -18.95
N SER A 7 -0.64 11.10 -18.49
CA SER A 7 -1.56 11.26 -17.35
C SER A 7 -0.97 10.85 -15.99
N ASN A 8 0.06 10.00 -15.96
CA ASN A 8 0.63 9.52 -14.69
C ASN A 8 1.74 10.40 -14.10
N CYS A 9 2.14 11.48 -14.78
CA CYS A 9 3.10 12.46 -14.24
C CYS A 9 2.47 13.60 -13.43
N GLU A 10 1.14 13.76 -13.42
CA GLU A 10 0.48 14.81 -12.61
C GLU A 10 0.05 14.37 -11.21
N ILE A 11 0.00 13.07 -10.92
CA ILE A 11 -0.49 12.56 -9.62
C ILE A 11 0.58 12.67 -8.51
N PHE A 12 1.88 12.64 -8.85
CA PHE A 12 2.94 12.78 -7.85
C PHE A 12 3.16 14.23 -7.39
N ARG A 13 2.60 15.22 -8.10
CA ARG A 13 2.73 16.66 -7.78
C ARG A 13 1.63 17.21 -6.85
N ARG A 14 0.55 16.45 -6.59
CA ARG A 14 -0.56 16.90 -5.71
C ARG A 14 -0.48 16.42 -4.26
N ARG A 15 0.41 15.50 -3.90
CA ARG A 15 0.55 15.00 -2.51
C ARG A 15 1.43 15.87 -1.61
N SER A 16 2.15 16.86 -2.14
CA SER A 16 3.03 17.75 -1.37
C SER A 16 2.35 19.04 -0.87
N GLN A 17 1.08 19.28 -1.18
CA GLN A 17 0.40 20.53 -0.78
C GLN A 17 -0.60 20.41 0.39
N ASN A 18 -0.82 19.22 0.97
CA ASN A 18 -1.73 19.06 2.11
C ASN A 18 -1.04 18.82 3.47
N LEU A 19 0.29 18.70 3.51
CA LEU A 19 1.03 18.53 4.78
C LEU A 19 1.32 19.85 5.50
N VAL A 20 1.13 21.00 4.85
CA VAL A 20 1.32 22.32 5.47
C VAL A 20 0.06 22.81 6.21
N ARG A 21 -1.11 22.19 5.98
CA ARG A 21 -2.36 22.56 6.71
C ARG A 21 -2.62 21.79 7.99
N LEU A 22 -1.92 20.67 8.24
CA LEU A 22 -2.06 19.90 9.49
C LEU A 22 -1.16 20.40 10.62
N ALA A 23 -0.11 21.19 10.30
CA ALA A 23 0.77 21.77 11.31
C ALA A 23 0.17 23.01 12.03
N GLN A 24 -0.94 23.57 11.52
CA GLN A 24 -1.54 24.79 12.07
C GLN A 24 -2.74 24.55 13.00
N PHE A 25 -3.25 23.31 13.13
CA PHE A 25 -4.44 23.00 13.95
C PHE A 25 -4.09 22.46 15.34
N GLN A 26 -2.81 22.17 15.61
CA GLN A 26 -2.38 21.52 16.85
C GLN A 26 -1.90 22.50 17.93
N ALA A 27 -2.16 23.80 17.76
CA ALA A 27 -1.72 24.88 18.66
C ALA A 27 -2.80 25.34 19.67
N ASP A 28 -4.04 24.85 19.60
CA ASP A 28 -5.18 25.46 20.32
C ASP A 28 -5.74 24.66 21.53
N HIS A 29 -5.05 23.62 22.03
CA HIS A 29 -5.52 22.86 23.20
C HIS A 29 -4.41 22.55 24.23
N PRO A 30 -4.34 23.29 25.35
CA PRO A 30 -3.47 22.96 26.48
C PRO A 30 -4.29 22.34 27.62
N ALA A 31 -4.13 21.03 27.90
CA ALA A 31 -4.23 20.47 29.26
C ALA A 31 -4.14 18.92 29.32
N LEU A 32 -3.09 18.46 30.01
CA LEU A 32 -3.04 17.37 31.01
C LEU A 32 -3.11 15.88 30.59
N SER A 33 -1.95 15.21 30.76
CA SER A 33 -1.80 14.02 31.62
C SER A 33 -0.31 13.83 32.00
N PRO A 34 0.05 13.65 33.29
CA PRO A 34 1.46 13.61 33.74
C PRO A 34 2.19 12.28 33.46
N GLU A 35 1.57 11.29 32.82
CA GLU A 35 2.11 9.93 32.73
C GLU A 35 2.91 9.63 31.44
N GLN A 36 3.15 10.64 30.58
CA GLN A 36 3.91 10.46 29.33
C GLN A 36 5.23 11.24 29.27
N ALA A 37 5.65 11.87 30.38
CA ALA A 37 6.86 12.68 30.45
C ALA A 37 8.18 11.88 30.64
N LYS A 38 8.15 10.54 30.60
CA LYS A 38 9.35 9.71 30.91
C LYS A 38 9.90 8.86 29.76
N CYS A 39 9.41 9.04 28.52
CA CYS A 39 9.93 8.35 27.34
C CYS A 39 10.43 9.30 26.23
N ASN A 40 10.79 10.54 26.55
CA ASN A 40 11.26 11.52 25.57
C ASN A 40 12.51 12.29 26.04
N GLU A 41 13.57 11.58 26.41
CA GLU A 41 14.86 12.20 26.76
C GLU A 41 16.07 11.60 26.03
N THR A 42 15.87 10.91 24.91
CA THR A 42 16.99 10.32 24.12
C THR A 42 16.98 10.62 22.62
N PHE A 43 16.17 11.61 22.17
CA PHE A 43 16.05 11.93 20.73
C PHE A 43 16.37 13.38 20.33
N HIS A 44 17.07 14.15 21.17
CA HIS A 44 17.46 15.53 20.87
C HIS A 44 18.94 15.80 21.11
N ALA A 45 19.83 15.23 20.29
CA ALA A 45 21.17 15.77 20.00
C ALA A 45 21.91 14.89 19.00
N SER A 46 21.67 15.06 17.68
CA SER A 46 22.62 14.73 16.59
C SER A 46 21.98 14.70 15.20
N VAL A 47 21.09 15.65 14.89
CA VAL A 47 20.76 15.95 13.49
C VAL A 47 20.70 17.47 13.42
N TRP A 48 21.29 18.05 12.38
CA TRP A 48 21.46 19.48 12.12
C TRP A 48 22.76 20.12 12.63
N TYR A 49 23.87 19.80 11.98
CA TYR A 49 24.76 20.89 11.58
C TYR A 49 25.42 20.64 10.21
N LYS A 50 25.13 21.58 9.31
CA LYS A 50 25.94 22.01 8.16
C LYS A 50 26.13 21.07 6.98
N ILE A 51 25.07 21.08 6.17
CA ILE A 51 25.18 21.32 4.74
C ILE A 51 25.63 22.79 4.56
N ASP A 52 26.84 23.04 4.04
CA ASP A 52 27.18 24.31 3.39
C ASP A 52 28.02 24.03 2.13
N LYS A 53 27.63 24.70 1.04
CA LYS A 53 28.32 24.87 -0.24
C LYS A 53 28.52 23.67 -1.15
N SER A 54 27.44 23.34 -1.88
CA SER A 54 27.55 23.10 -3.32
C SER A 54 27.07 24.34 -4.07
N SER A 55 27.82 24.72 -5.10
CA SER A 55 27.46 25.60 -6.22
C SER A 55 27.50 27.11 -5.98
N TYR A 56 28.56 27.76 -6.49
CA TYR A 56 28.46 28.82 -7.52
C TYR A 56 29.82 28.88 -8.24
N GLY A 57 29.84 28.44 -9.50
CA GLY A 57 30.96 28.67 -10.41
C GLY A 57 30.92 30.09 -10.96
N PHE A 58 32.08 30.64 -11.34
CA PHE A 58 32.11 31.78 -12.24
C PHE A 58 33.48 31.90 -12.95
N TYR A 59 33.44 31.67 -14.27
CA TYR A 59 34.26 32.26 -15.35
C TYR A 59 35.77 32.43 -15.14
N SER A 60 36.56 31.79 -15.99
CA SER A 60 37.11 32.48 -17.18
C SER A 60 38.22 31.65 -17.83
N ASN A 61 38.06 31.42 -19.12
CA ASN A 61 39.16 31.20 -20.06
C ASN A 61 40.28 32.22 -19.82
N PHE A 62 41.54 31.80 -19.82
CA PHE A 62 42.62 32.45 -20.60
C PHE A 62 43.91 31.62 -20.52
N SER A 63 44.31 31.08 -21.68
CA SER A 63 45.66 31.11 -22.24
C SER A 63 46.88 31.10 -21.29
N GLY A 64 47.63 30.00 -21.34
CA GLY A 64 49.09 29.93 -21.10
C GLY A 64 49.52 30.17 -19.66
N GLU A 65 50.69 29.79 -19.19
CA GLU A 65 51.87 29.12 -19.72
C GLU A 65 52.74 28.94 -18.46
N ILE A 66 53.45 27.80 -18.34
CA ILE A 66 54.68 27.61 -17.54
C ILE A 66 54.58 27.75 -16.00
N LYS A 67 54.71 26.61 -15.30
CA LYS A 67 55.60 26.34 -14.14
C LYS A 67 55.05 25.13 -13.35
N MET A 68 55.27 23.93 -13.88
CA MET A 68 56.38 23.05 -13.44
C MET A 68 56.41 22.77 -11.92
N ILE A 69 56.08 21.53 -11.60
CA ILE A 69 56.90 20.64 -10.75
C ILE A 69 57.16 21.15 -9.31
N ARG A 70 56.24 20.89 -8.37
CA ARG A 70 56.51 20.59 -6.94
C ARG A 70 55.28 20.38 -6.04
N ARG A 71 54.06 20.64 -6.54
CA ARG A 71 52.81 20.50 -5.75
C ARG A 71 52.00 19.23 -6.01
N LYS A 72 52.34 18.46 -7.05
CA LYS A 72 51.56 17.29 -7.50
C LYS A 72 51.88 15.99 -6.74
N PHE A 73 53.04 15.88 -6.09
CA PHE A 73 53.45 14.63 -5.42
C PHE A 73 52.92 14.49 -3.99
N PHE A 74 52.77 15.58 -3.24
CA PHE A 74 52.24 15.52 -1.86
C PHE A 74 50.73 15.26 -1.80
N GLY A 75 49.96 15.74 -2.77
CA GLY A 75 48.51 15.49 -2.84
C GLY A 75 48.16 14.05 -3.23
N ALA A 76 48.96 13.42 -4.10
CA ALA A 76 48.75 12.05 -4.54
C ALA A 76 49.00 11.02 -3.42
N LEU A 77 50.00 11.27 -2.56
CA LEU A 77 50.29 10.41 -1.40
C LEU A 77 49.23 10.52 -0.30
N LEU A 78 48.66 11.70 -0.06
CA LEU A 78 47.60 11.89 0.93
C LEU A 78 46.28 11.22 0.49
N VAL A 79 45.94 11.27 -0.80
CA VAL A 79 44.76 10.57 -1.34
C VAL A 79 44.98 9.04 -1.32
N TYR A 80 46.18 8.56 -1.62
CA TYR A 80 46.51 7.13 -1.57
C TYR A 80 46.43 6.54 -0.16
N ALA A 81 46.88 7.29 0.86
CA ALA A 81 46.80 6.88 2.26
C ALA A 81 45.35 6.80 2.79
N ILE A 82 44.47 7.72 2.35
CA ILE A 82 43.05 7.72 2.73
C ILE A 82 42.28 6.58 2.04
N VAL A 83 42.64 6.23 0.80
CA VAL A 83 42.01 5.13 0.05
C VAL A 83 42.43 3.75 0.60
N LEU A 84 43.67 3.58 1.07
CA LEU A 84 44.14 2.32 1.68
C LEU A 84 43.61 2.09 3.10
N ALA A 85 43.40 3.14 3.89
CA ALA A 85 42.84 3.03 5.25
C ALA A 85 41.32 2.76 5.28
N ALA A 86 40.62 2.98 4.17
CA ALA A 86 39.17 2.77 4.06
C ALA A 86 38.76 1.33 3.65
N LEU A 87 39.71 0.49 3.22
CA LEU A 87 39.40 -0.85 2.70
C LEU A 87 39.12 -1.95 3.75
N PRO A 88 39.63 -1.93 5.01
CA PRO A 88 39.32 -3.01 5.95
C PRO A 88 37.99 -2.79 6.72
N VAL A 89 37.42 -1.57 6.71
CA VAL A 89 36.22 -1.25 7.50
C VAL A 89 34.92 -1.71 6.82
N ALA A 90 34.95 -1.97 5.51
CA ALA A 90 33.80 -2.53 4.79
C ALA A 90 33.59 -4.04 5.05
N ALA A 91 34.59 -4.76 5.58
CA ALA A 91 34.50 -6.20 5.81
C ALA A 91 33.79 -6.59 7.12
N LEU A 92 33.65 -5.67 8.09
CA LEU A 92 33.01 -5.95 9.38
C LEU A 92 31.53 -5.53 9.45
N ALA A 93 30.98 -4.90 8.40
CA ALA A 93 29.60 -4.42 8.38
C ALA A 93 28.56 -5.43 7.87
N GLN A 94 28.95 -6.65 7.49
CA GLN A 94 28.03 -7.63 6.87
C GLN A 94 27.47 -8.72 7.81
N SER A 95 27.72 -8.66 9.12
CA SER A 95 27.27 -9.71 10.06
C SER A 95 25.90 -9.46 10.71
N SER A 96 25.00 -8.74 10.04
CA SER A 96 23.56 -8.77 10.37
C SER A 96 22.77 -9.51 9.29
N ALA A 97 23.27 -10.69 8.89
CA ALA A 97 22.39 -11.73 8.36
C ALA A 97 21.54 -12.25 9.53
N GLY A 98 20.56 -11.44 9.96
CA GLY A 98 19.46 -11.93 10.77
C GLY A 98 18.95 -13.19 10.08
N ALA A 99 18.95 -14.31 10.80
CA ALA A 99 18.49 -15.59 10.30
C ALA A 99 17.11 -15.36 9.66
N ARG A 100 17.07 -15.31 8.33
CA ARG A 100 15.80 -15.29 7.60
C ARG A 100 15.15 -16.60 7.99
N ALA A 101 14.05 -16.50 8.74
CA ALA A 101 13.23 -17.65 9.06
C ALA A 101 13.04 -18.45 7.76
N ALA A 102 13.44 -19.72 7.78
CA ALA A 102 13.35 -20.57 6.60
C ALA A 102 11.88 -20.57 6.16
N VAL A 103 11.59 -19.92 5.02
CA VAL A 103 10.26 -19.92 4.43
C VAL A 103 9.97 -21.36 4.05
N TYR A 104 8.85 -21.90 4.53
CA TYR A 104 8.43 -23.26 4.18
C TYR A 104 8.38 -23.41 2.66
N ALA A 105 9.25 -24.27 2.12
CA ALA A 105 9.26 -24.62 0.71
C ALA A 105 8.40 -25.87 0.52
N ALA A 106 7.21 -25.69 -0.08
CA ALA A 106 6.36 -26.83 -0.42
C ALA A 106 7.05 -27.71 -1.50
N PRO A 107 6.86 -29.03 -1.46
CA PRO A 107 7.35 -29.92 -2.52
C PRO A 107 6.82 -29.50 -3.89
N LYS A 108 7.67 -29.58 -4.91
CA LYS A 108 7.33 -29.13 -6.28
C LYS A 108 6.11 -29.87 -6.83
N GLU A 109 5.97 -31.14 -6.49
CA GLU A 109 4.88 -32.02 -6.91
C GLU A 109 3.52 -31.52 -6.40
N VAL A 110 3.48 -30.98 -5.17
CA VAL A 110 2.26 -30.39 -4.59
C VAL A 110 1.91 -29.10 -5.32
N ILE A 111 2.90 -28.26 -5.60
CA ILE A 111 2.71 -27.01 -6.35
C ILE A 111 2.17 -27.31 -7.76
N ASP A 112 2.73 -28.29 -8.44
CA ASP A 112 2.32 -28.65 -9.79
C ASP A 112 0.90 -29.24 -9.81
N LYS A 113 0.51 -30.02 -8.79
CA LYS A 113 -0.89 -30.46 -8.61
C LYS A 113 -1.86 -29.29 -8.40
N ILE A 114 -1.50 -28.31 -7.57
CA ILE A 114 -2.33 -27.12 -7.33
C ILE A 114 -2.50 -26.31 -8.63
N LYS A 115 -1.43 -26.16 -9.41
CA LYS A 115 -1.48 -25.49 -10.72
C LYS A 115 -2.38 -26.22 -11.69
N ASP A 116 -2.24 -27.54 -11.78
CA ASP A 116 -3.05 -28.38 -12.65
C ASP A 116 -4.54 -28.29 -12.27
N GLU A 117 -4.87 -28.30 -10.97
CA GLU A 117 -6.24 -28.10 -10.50
C GLU A 117 -6.79 -26.72 -10.89
N GLY A 118 -6.00 -25.67 -10.69
CA GLY A 118 -6.41 -24.29 -11.01
C GLY A 118 -6.56 -24.02 -12.50
N MET A 119 -5.76 -24.68 -13.36
CA MET A 119 -5.73 -24.41 -14.80
C MET A 119 -6.61 -25.36 -15.60
N ASN A 120 -6.63 -26.65 -15.26
CA ASN A 120 -7.28 -27.69 -16.06
C ASN A 120 -8.57 -28.23 -15.43
N ARG A 121 -8.77 -28.11 -14.11
CA ARG A 121 -9.94 -28.64 -13.38
C ARG A 121 -10.65 -27.61 -12.52
N SER A 122 -10.66 -26.35 -12.97
CA SER A 122 -11.21 -25.25 -12.18
C SER A 122 -12.73 -25.35 -11.99
N GLN A 123 -13.18 -25.37 -10.73
CA GLN A 123 -14.60 -25.32 -10.34
C GLN A 123 -15.11 -23.89 -10.09
N VAL A 124 -14.28 -22.88 -10.39
CA VAL A 124 -14.58 -21.47 -10.08
C VAL A 124 -15.82 -20.98 -10.82
N MET A 125 -15.99 -21.33 -12.09
CA MET A 125 -17.11 -20.84 -12.89
C MET A 125 -18.46 -21.40 -12.43
N GLN A 126 -18.49 -22.68 -12.01
CA GLN A 126 -19.70 -23.28 -11.45
C GLN A 126 -20.08 -22.62 -10.12
N THR A 127 -19.08 -22.41 -9.25
CA THR A 127 -19.26 -21.73 -7.95
C THR A 127 -19.75 -20.29 -8.15
N LEU A 128 -19.13 -19.56 -9.09
CA LEU A 128 -19.47 -18.18 -9.40
C LEU A 128 -20.90 -18.07 -9.96
N SER A 129 -21.26 -18.88 -10.95
CA SER A 129 -22.59 -18.86 -11.56
C SER A 129 -23.68 -19.16 -10.52
N TYR A 130 -23.46 -20.11 -9.60
CA TYR A 130 -24.44 -20.34 -8.53
C TYR A 130 -24.61 -19.10 -7.64
N LEU A 131 -23.51 -18.48 -7.23
CA LEU A 131 -23.57 -17.27 -6.41
C LEU A 131 -24.20 -16.09 -7.15
N THR A 132 -23.94 -15.88 -8.44
CA THR A 132 -24.43 -14.69 -9.18
C THR A 132 -25.82 -14.88 -9.75
N ASP A 133 -26.14 -16.07 -10.23
CA ASP A 133 -27.34 -16.29 -11.05
C ASP A 133 -28.46 -16.91 -10.22
N VAL A 134 -28.13 -17.83 -9.30
CA VAL A 134 -29.12 -18.49 -8.43
C VAL A 134 -29.39 -17.64 -7.18
N ILE A 135 -28.34 -17.18 -6.49
CA ILE A 135 -28.52 -16.38 -5.26
C ILE A 135 -28.76 -14.89 -5.57
N GLY A 136 -28.05 -14.35 -6.56
CA GLY A 136 -28.21 -12.95 -6.97
C GLY A 136 -27.64 -11.94 -5.98
N GLY A 137 -28.30 -10.78 -5.85
CA GLY A 137 -27.83 -9.64 -5.06
C GLY A 137 -27.72 -9.93 -3.56
N ARG A 138 -26.50 -9.83 -3.02
CA ARG A 138 -26.17 -10.10 -1.60
C ARG A 138 -25.87 -8.80 -0.87
N LEU A 139 -26.90 -7.97 -0.66
CA LEU A 139 -26.78 -6.81 0.22
C LEU A 139 -26.63 -7.29 1.68
N THR A 140 -25.81 -6.61 2.48
CA THR A 140 -25.59 -6.97 3.90
C THR A 140 -26.92 -7.10 4.65
N ASN A 141 -27.08 -8.12 5.48
CA ASN A 141 -28.33 -8.39 6.22
C ASN A 141 -29.61 -8.53 5.34
N SER A 142 -29.47 -8.82 4.04
CA SER A 142 -30.59 -9.24 3.20
C SER A 142 -30.83 -10.76 3.31
N PRO A 143 -32.02 -11.25 2.94
CA PRO A 143 -32.29 -12.70 2.88
C PRO A 143 -31.31 -13.46 1.98
N ASN A 144 -30.93 -12.87 0.84
CA ASN A 144 -29.98 -13.48 -0.10
C ASN A 144 -28.56 -13.56 0.44
N MET A 145 -28.13 -12.60 1.28
CA MET A 145 -26.85 -12.71 1.98
C MET A 145 -26.84 -13.89 2.94
N LYS A 146 -27.93 -14.10 3.70
CA LYS A 146 -28.05 -15.25 4.59
C LYS A 146 -28.01 -16.57 3.81
N HIS A 147 -28.74 -16.66 2.70
CA HIS A 147 -28.70 -17.83 1.82
C HIS A 147 -27.28 -18.08 1.27
N ALA A 148 -26.56 -17.04 0.84
CA ALA A 148 -25.17 -17.17 0.38
C ALA A 148 -24.24 -17.71 1.47
N ASN A 149 -24.40 -17.22 2.70
CA ASN A 149 -23.60 -17.66 3.84
C ASN A 149 -23.85 -19.14 4.13
N GLU A 150 -25.12 -19.55 4.20
CA GLU A 150 -25.52 -20.94 4.43
C GLU A 150 -25.01 -21.86 3.31
N TRP A 151 -25.19 -21.47 2.06
CA TRP A 151 -24.67 -22.22 0.92
C TRP A 151 -23.15 -22.36 0.94
N THR A 152 -22.43 -21.30 1.32
CA THR A 152 -20.97 -21.32 1.42
C THR A 152 -20.51 -22.26 2.53
N ARG A 153 -21.13 -22.20 3.71
CA ARG A 153 -20.87 -23.14 4.82
C ARG A 153 -21.05 -24.59 4.35
N ASP A 154 -22.17 -24.89 3.71
CA ASP A 154 -22.51 -26.25 3.30
C ASP A 154 -21.57 -26.74 2.18
N THR A 155 -21.17 -25.87 1.27
CA THR A 155 -20.22 -26.17 0.19
C THR A 155 -18.82 -26.45 0.76
N MET A 156 -18.34 -25.64 1.70
CA MET A 156 -17.06 -25.86 2.37
C MET A 156 -17.07 -27.16 3.18
N ALA A 157 -18.18 -27.49 3.86
CA ALA A 157 -18.34 -28.75 4.56
C ALA A 157 -18.30 -29.95 3.59
N LYS A 158 -18.97 -29.86 2.44
CA LYS A 158 -18.93 -30.90 1.38
C LYS A 158 -17.53 -31.15 0.83
N TRP A 159 -16.69 -30.12 0.75
CA TRP A 159 -15.29 -30.25 0.35
C TRP A 159 -14.36 -30.81 1.43
N GLY A 160 -14.89 -31.13 2.62
CA GLY A 160 -14.15 -31.76 3.71
C GLY A 160 -13.59 -30.79 4.76
N MET A 161 -14.06 -29.53 4.82
CA MET A 161 -13.67 -28.63 5.91
C MET A 161 -14.31 -29.04 7.23
N GLN A 162 -13.49 -29.22 8.26
CA GLN A 162 -13.94 -29.75 9.57
C GLN A 162 -14.64 -28.72 10.46
N ASN A 163 -14.43 -27.41 10.25
CA ASN A 163 -14.95 -26.34 11.12
C ASN A 163 -15.75 -25.28 10.32
N ALA A 164 -16.60 -25.73 9.40
CA ALA A 164 -17.47 -24.84 8.63
C ALA A 164 -18.67 -24.41 9.48
N LYS A 165 -18.65 -23.18 10.00
CA LYS A 165 -19.74 -22.60 10.80
C LYS A 165 -19.99 -21.14 10.43
N LEU A 166 -21.20 -20.68 10.69
CA LEU A 166 -21.58 -19.27 10.54
C LEU A 166 -21.41 -18.56 11.87
N GLU A 167 -20.66 -17.46 11.84
CA GLU A 167 -20.49 -16.59 12.99
C GLU A 167 -21.43 -15.39 12.87
N ALA A 168 -22.17 -15.11 13.92
CA ALA A 168 -23.03 -13.94 13.97
C ALA A 168 -22.17 -12.68 14.10
N TRP A 169 -22.44 -11.68 13.28
CA TRP A 169 -21.74 -10.40 13.33
C TRP A 169 -22.68 -9.27 13.78
N GLY A 170 -22.50 -8.87 15.05
CA GLY A 170 -23.08 -7.68 15.66
C GLY A 170 -24.62 -7.56 15.63
N PRO A 171 -25.19 -6.54 16.27
CA PRO A 171 -26.58 -6.16 16.03
C PRO A 171 -26.64 -5.26 14.80
N PHE A 172 -26.82 -5.86 13.61
CA PHE A 172 -26.95 -5.06 12.37
C PHE A 172 -28.24 -4.24 12.32
N GLY A 173 -29.27 -4.65 13.07
CA GLY A 173 -30.60 -4.05 13.04
C GLY A 173 -31.50 -4.70 12.00
N ARG A 174 -32.44 -3.92 11.44
CA ARG A 174 -33.38 -4.43 10.44
C ARG A 174 -32.65 -4.77 9.14
N GLY A 175 -33.14 -5.78 8.42
CA GLY A 175 -32.67 -6.11 7.07
C GLY A 175 -33.33 -5.21 6.01
N TRP A 176 -32.81 -5.28 4.79
CA TRP A 176 -33.38 -4.56 3.64
C TRP A 176 -33.41 -5.48 2.42
N GLU A 177 -34.51 -5.41 1.68
CA GLU A 177 -34.73 -6.17 0.44
C GLU A 177 -35.55 -5.33 -0.53
N LEU A 178 -35.10 -5.24 -1.78
CA LEU A 178 -35.85 -4.57 -2.85
C LEU A 178 -36.68 -5.59 -3.62
N LYS A 179 -38.01 -5.53 -3.45
CA LYS A 179 -38.93 -6.38 -4.23
C LYS A 179 -39.24 -5.78 -5.60
N ARG A 180 -39.58 -4.49 -5.64
CA ARG A 180 -39.92 -3.76 -6.87
C ARG A 180 -39.72 -2.27 -6.65
N PHE A 181 -39.18 -1.59 -7.66
CA PHE A 181 -39.13 -0.14 -7.73
C PHE A 181 -39.29 0.31 -9.18
N SER A 182 -40.06 1.37 -9.40
CA SER A 182 -40.22 2.01 -10.69
C SER A 182 -40.47 3.50 -10.46
N ALA A 183 -39.77 4.35 -11.20
CA ALA A 183 -39.96 5.79 -11.18
C ALA A 183 -40.20 6.30 -12.60
N GLN A 184 -41.19 7.17 -12.74
CA GLN A 184 -41.51 7.82 -14.01
C GLN A 184 -41.90 9.27 -13.74
N VAL A 185 -41.49 10.18 -14.62
CA VAL A 185 -41.99 11.55 -14.62
C VAL A 185 -43.43 11.52 -15.12
N SER A 186 -44.33 12.24 -14.46
CA SER A 186 -45.76 12.26 -14.83
C SER A 186 -46.15 13.41 -15.76
N ALA A 187 -45.47 14.57 -15.67
CA ALA A 187 -45.77 15.75 -16.47
C ALA A 187 -44.50 16.57 -16.77
N PRO A 188 -44.44 17.29 -17.91
CA PRO A 188 -45.48 17.43 -18.95
C PRO A 188 -45.59 16.24 -19.92
N TYR A 189 -44.57 15.40 -20.00
CA TYR A 189 -44.57 14.17 -20.80
C TYR A 189 -44.08 13.00 -19.94
N SER A 190 -44.72 11.83 -20.05
CA SER A 190 -44.36 10.66 -19.26
C SER A 190 -43.12 9.97 -19.82
N PHE A 191 -42.07 9.85 -19.01
CA PHE A 191 -40.87 9.08 -19.36
C PHE A 191 -40.29 8.36 -18.12
N PRO A 192 -39.70 7.16 -18.30
CA PRO A 192 -39.09 6.42 -17.20
C PRO A 192 -37.82 7.12 -16.71
N VAL A 193 -37.59 7.09 -15.39
CA VAL A 193 -36.38 7.61 -14.76
C VAL A 193 -35.55 6.47 -14.23
N ILE A 194 -34.25 6.47 -14.56
CA ILE A 194 -33.29 5.56 -13.96
C ILE A 194 -33.01 6.06 -12.54
N ALA A 195 -33.68 5.45 -11.57
CA ALA A 195 -33.48 5.71 -10.15
C ALA A 195 -33.33 4.38 -9.41
N TYR A 196 -32.65 4.44 -8.27
CA TYR A 196 -32.48 3.30 -7.37
C TYR A 196 -32.80 3.75 -5.95
N PRO A 197 -33.63 3.02 -5.20
CA PRO A 197 -33.87 3.34 -3.81
C PRO A 197 -32.59 3.13 -3.02
N LYS A 198 -32.24 4.11 -2.18
CA LYS A 198 -31.09 3.98 -1.29
C LYS A 198 -31.38 2.88 -0.27
N ALA A 199 -30.48 1.91 -0.17
CA ALA A 199 -30.51 0.95 0.92
C ALA A 199 -30.10 1.64 2.23
N TRP A 200 -30.82 1.32 3.31
CA TRP A 200 -30.62 1.84 4.67
C TRP A 200 -30.99 3.33 4.85
N SER A 201 -31.74 3.62 5.91
CA SER A 201 -32.16 4.96 6.34
C SER A 201 -32.15 5.06 7.85
#